data_AF-A0A955Z426-F1
#
_entry.id   AF-A0A955Z426-F1
#
_cell.length_a   1.000
_cell.length_b   1.000
_cell.length_c   1.000
_cell.angle_alpha   90.00
_cell.angle_beta   90.00
_cell.angle_gamma   90.00
#
_symmetry.space_group_name_H-M   'P 1'
#
loop_
_entity.id
_entity.type
_entity.pdbx_description
1 polymer ?
#
loop_
_entity_poly.entity_id
_entity_poly.type
_entity_poly.pdbx_seq_one_letter_code
_entity_poly.pdbx_strand_id
1 'polypeptide(L)'
;MTPAAALAIVAAVAVTPPDDGGHSTVAPAVASPESRPEPSYGRTAPDIVVPAAHGLALMTVMRVTESVIWPDPFSRPEQFGARYEEAFTKPPKHDTRGRFMQWDGDPLVVNTVGHALFGSEIYLRARQCRFGWAGSLAFAAATSAVWEYGFEANGARPSAQDLVFTPLAGLVLGEARFLLHRAARRLRGATRVVVRGALDPFGEIERAAGTDC
;
A
#
# COMPACT_ATOMS: atom_id res chain seq x y z
N MET A 1 31.06 -1.86 7.11
CA MET A 1 31.26 -0.62 6.33
C MET A 1 29.88 -0.16 5.87
N THR A 2 29.67 1.15 5.92
CA THR A 2 28.47 2.00 5.72
C THR A 2 27.31 1.51 4.83
N PRO A 3 26.05 1.88 5.15
CA PRO A 3 24.86 1.63 4.33
C PRO A 3 24.58 2.82 3.40
N ALA A 4 24.20 2.58 2.13
CA ALA A 4 23.51 3.56 1.30
C ALA A 4 23.10 2.97 -0.05
N ALA A 5 21.80 2.89 -0.33
CA ALA A 5 21.25 3.09 -1.67
C ALA A 5 19.72 3.22 -1.58
N ALA A 6 19.26 4.41 -1.21
CA ALA A 6 17.92 4.85 -1.54
C ALA A 6 17.94 5.32 -3.01
N LEU A 7 17.16 4.68 -3.88
CA LEU A 7 17.02 5.12 -5.27
C LEU A 7 15.67 5.84 -5.42
N ALA A 8 15.72 7.18 -5.40
CA ALA A 8 14.64 8.04 -5.83
C ALA A 8 14.69 8.17 -7.36
N ILE A 9 13.62 7.79 -8.05
CA ILE A 9 13.45 8.06 -9.47
C ILE A 9 12.81 9.45 -9.59
N VAL A 10 13.60 10.43 -10.04
CA VAL A 10 13.12 11.77 -10.41
C VAL A 10 12.79 11.77 -11.91
N ALA A 11 11.54 12.11 -12.25
CA ALA A 11 11.10 12.30 -13.62
C ALA A 11 11.70 13.59 -14.21
N ALA A 12 12.31 13.47 -15.39
CA ALA A 12 12.79 14.62 -16.16
C ALA A 12 11.62 15.34 -16.84
N VAL A 13 11.45 16.64 -16.55
CA VAL A 13 10.64 17.54 -17.36
C VAL A 13 11.59 18.29 -18.29
N ALA A 14 11.49 18.04 -19.59
CA ALA A 14 12.15 18.85 -20.60
C ALA A 14 11.40 20.19 -20.72
N VAL A 15 12.09 21.29 -20.45
CA VAL A 15 11.63 22.66 -20.75
C VAL A 15 12.28 23.07 -22.07
N THR A 16 11.48 23.30 -23.10
CA THR A 16 11.93 23.99 -24.33
C THR A 16 11.61 25.48 -24.22
N PRO A 17 12.48 26.38 -24.72
CA PRO A 17 12.26 27.83 -24.68
C PRO A 17 11.16 28.29 -25.65
N PRO A 18 10.64 29.52 -25.52
CA PRO A 18 9.53 29.99 -26.34
C PRO A 18 10.01 30.42 -27.73
N ASP A 19 9.26 30.05 -28.76
CA ASP A 19 9.38 30.62 -30.11
C ASP A 19 8.36 31.76 -30.24
N ASP A 20 8.87 32.94 -30.55
CA ASP A 20 8.13 34.16 -30.81
C ASP A 20 7.59 34.15 -32.25
N GLY A 21 6.30 33.89 -32.41
CA GLY A 21 5.66 33.86 -33.72
C GLY A 21 4.16 34.06 -33.63
N GLY A 22 3.71 35.31 -33.71
CA GLY A 22 2.30 35.66 -33.72
C GLY A 22 1.58 35.07 -34.93
N HIS A 23 0.58 34.23 -34.68
CA HIS A 23 -0.59 34.03 -35.53
C HIS A 23 -1.80 33.82 -34.62
N SER A 24 -2.75 34.75 -34.67
CA SER A 24 -4.01 34.69 -33.94
C SER A 24 -4.91 33.63 -34.56
N THR A 25 -4.79 32.38 -34.11
CA THR A 25 -5.79 31.34 -34.32
C THR A 25 -6.62 31.22 -33.06
N VAL A 26 -7.92 31.51 -33.17
CA VAL A 26 -8.88 31.23 -32.09
C VAL A 26 -8.92 29.71 -31.94
N ALA A 27 -8.20 29.19 -30.94
CA ALA A 27 -8.27 27.79 -30.56
C ALA A 27 -9.72 27.44 -30.16
N PRO A 28 -10.24 26.27 -30.55
CA PRO A 28 -11.53 25.84 -30.07
C PRO A 28 -11.44 25.73 -28.54
N ALA A 29 -12.45 26.23 -27.84
CA ALA A 29 -12.52 26.14 -26.40
C ALA A 29 -12.33 24.67 -25.98
N VAL A 30 -11.17 24.36 -25.42
CA VAL A 30 -10.93 23.09 -24.73
C VAL A 30 -11.96 23.05 -23.62
N ALA A 31 -12.95 22.18 -23.79
CA ALA A 31 -13.94 21.91 -22.76
C ALA A 31 -13.17 21.68 -21.47
N SER A 32 -13.42 22.54 -20.48
CA SER A 32 -12.95 22.30 -19.12
C SER A 32 -13.34 20.87 -18.77
N PRO A 33 -12.46 20.02 -18.20
CA PRO A 33 -12.86 18.70 -17.77
C PRO A 33 -13.90 18.92 -16.69
N GLU A 34 -15.15 18.86 -17.12
CA GLU A 34 -16.34 18.95 -16.33
C GLU A 34 -16.14 17.93 -15.22
N SER A 35 -16.19 18.41 -13.99
CA SER A 35 -15.93 17.63 -12.79
C SER A 35 -16.71 16.33 -12.88
N ARG A 36 -16.01 15.20 -13.11
CA ARG A 36 -16.63 13.88 -13.00
C ARG A 36 -17.43 13.87 -11.70
N PRO A 37 -18.73 13.57 -11.74
CA PRO A 37 -19.56 13.61 -10.55
C PRO A 37 -18.93 12.71 -9.47
N GLU A 38 -18.94 13.17 -8.22
CA GLU A 38 -18.38 12.44 -7.09
C GLU A 38 -18.81 10.97 -7.16
N PRO A 39 -17.88 9.99 -7.05
CA PRO A 39 -18.30 8.64 -6.73
C PRO A 39 -19.02 8.73 -5.38
N SER A 40 -20.34 8.61 -5.40
CA SER A 40 -21.11 8.69 -4.17
C SER A 40 -20.70 7.48 -3.33
N TYR A 41 -20.03 7.76 -2.22
CA TYR A 41 -19.57 6.78 -1.23
C TYR A 41 -20.71 5.96 -0.57
N GLY A 42 -21.93 6.04 -1.11
CA GLY A 42 -23.10 5.29 -0.66
C GLY A 42 -24.07 4.84 -1.75
N ARG A 43 -23.76 4.94 -3.06
CA ARG A 43 -24.63 4.38 -4.12
C ARG A 43 -23.99 3.35 -5.03
N THR A 44 -22.68 3.14 -4.94
CA THR A 44 -21.96 2.16 -5.76
C THR A 44 -21.26 1.17 -4.85
N ALA A 45 -21.43 -0.12 -5.13
CA ALA A 45 -20.88 -1.19 -4.31
C ALA A 45 -19.34 -1.12 -4.23
N PRO A 46 -18.72 -1.58 -3.13
CA PRO A 46 -17.27 -1.72 -3.03
C PRO A 46 -16.71 -2.55 -4.20
N ASP A 47 -15.56 -2.14 -4.77
CA ASP A 47 -14.84 -2.94 -5.77
C ASP A 47 -13.66 -3.66 -5.11
N ILE A 48 -13.80 -4.98 -4.96
CA ILE A 48 -12.78 -5.82 -4.33
C ILE A 48 -11.65 -6.22 -5.27
N VAL A 49 -11.85 -6.17 -6.59
CA VAL A 49 -10.91 -6.73 -7.56
C VAL A 49 -9.60 -5.95 -7.54
N VAL A 50 -9.69 -4.61 -7.60
CA VAL A 50 -8.50 -3.76 -7.60
C VAL A 50 -7.72 -3.87 -6.27
N PRO A 51 -8.32 -3.70 -5.08
CA PRO A 51 -7.60 -3.89 -3.81
C PRO A 51 -7.03 -5.30 -3.63
N ALA A 52 -7.75 -6.35 -4.04
CA ALA A 52 -7.27 -7.72 -3.92
C ALA A 52 -6.09 -8.02 -4.85
N ALA A 53 -6.17 -7.58 -6.11
CA ALA A 53 -5.08 -7.72 -7.07
C ALA A 53 -3.84 -6.92 -6.62
N HIS A 54 -4.03 -5.68 -6.17
CA HIS A 54 -2.97 -4.85 -5.59
C HIS A 54 -2.33 -5.54 -4.38
N GLY A 55 -3.15 -5.98 -3.42
CA GLY A 55 -2.65 -6.64 -2.20
C GLY A 55 -1.87 -7.90 -2.51
N LEU A 56 -2.38 -8.75 -3.41
CA LEU A 56 -1.68 -9.96 -3.83
C LEU A 56 -0.34 -9.64 -4.52
N ALA A 57 -0.32 -8.65 -5.41
CA ALA A 57 0.91 -8.22 -6.08
C ALA A 57 1.93 -7.68 -5.08
N LEU A 58 1.50 -6.82 -4.16
CA LEU A 58 2.35 -6.24 -3.12
C LEU A 58 2.94 -7.32 -2.20
N MET A 59 2.11 -8.23 -1.69
CA MET A 59 2.58 -9.35 -0.86
C MET A 59 3.55 -10.25 -1.62
N THR A 60 3.31 -10.52 -2.91
CA THR A 60 4.24 -11.31 -3.73
C THR A 60 5.59 -10.62 -3.86
N VAL A 61 5.61 -9.31 -4.15
CA VAL A 61 6.84 -8.52 -4.24
C VAL A 61 7.58 -8.48 -2.90
N MET A 62 6.87 -8.25 -1.80
CA MET A 62 7.43 -8.25 -0.46
C MET A 62 8.07 -9.61 -0.14
N ARG A 63 7.36 -10.70 -0.40
CA ARG A 63 7.85 -12.06 -0.18
C ARG A 63 9.12 -12.37 -0.97
N VAL A 64 9.15 -12.00 -2.26
CA VAL A 64 10.35 -12.17 -3.10
C VAL A 64 11.51 -11.33 -2.55
N THR A 65 11.23 -10.09 -2.12
CA THR A 65 12.23 -9.20 -1.55
C THR A 65 12.81 -9.77 -0.25
N GLU A 66 11.99 -10.28 0.65
CA GLU A 66 12.42 -10.95 1.88
C GLU A 66 13.26 -12.19 1.60
N SER A 67 12.88 -13.02 0.64
CA SER A 67 13.68 -14.17 0.21
C SER A 67 15.07 -13.78 -0.30
N VAL A 68 15.23 -12.56 -0.84
CA VAL A 68 16.54 -12.04 -1.30
C VAL A 68 17.33 -11.41 -0.15
N ILE A 69 16.69 -10.61 0.71
CA ILE A 69 17.36 -9.87 1.80
C ILE A 69 17.66 -10.80 3.00
N TRP A 70 16.71 -11.67 3.33
CA TRP A 70 16.77 -12.64 4.44
C TRP A 70 16.51 -14.06 3.92
N PRO A 71 17.47 -14.66 3.19
CA PRO A 71 17.27 -15.98 2.60
C PRO A 71 17.04 -17.10 3.64
N ASP A 72 17.43 -16.89 4.89
CA ASP A 72 17.13 -17.81 5.99
C ASP A 72 16.09 -17.19 6.92
N PRO A 73 14.92 -17.83 7.14
CA PRO A 73 14.50 -19.16 6.66
C PRO A 73 13.87 -19.21 5.25
N PHE A 74 13.70 -18.07 4.59
CA PHE A 74 12.71 -17.86 3.54
C PHE A 74 13.03 -18.39 2.13
N SER A 75 14.25 -18.81 1.87
CA SER A 75 14.74 -19.30 0.57
C SER A 75 15.24 -20.73 0.63
N ARG A 76 15.14 -21.40 1.79
CA ARG A 76 15.50 -22.80 1.96
C ARG A 76 14.38 -23.71 1.44
N PRO A 77 14.62 -24.54 0.42
CA PRO A 77 13.60 -25.46 -0.10
C PRO A 77 13.03 -26.40 0.96
N GLU A 78 13.85 -26.81 1.93
CA GLU A 78 13.44 -27.74 3.00
C GLU A 78 12.46 -27.10 3.99
N GLN A 79 12.43 -25.77 4.06
CA GLN A 79 11.50 -25.04 4.92
C GLN A 79 10.18 -24.75 4.21
N PHE A 80 10.10 -24.97 2.90
CA PHE A 80 8.89 -24.70 2.14
C PHE A 80 7.75 -25.60 2.61
N GLY A 81 6.67 -25.00 3.10
CA GLY A 81 5.53 -25.75 3.65
C GLY A 81 5.75 -26.30 5.06
N ALA A 82 6.98 -26.42 5.56
CA ALA A 82 7.31 -27.13 6.79
C ALA A 82 6.71 -26.51 8.06
N ARG A 83 6.44 -25.20 8.04
CA ARG A 83 5.95 -24.45 9.21
C ARG A 83 4.46 -24.13 9.17
N TYR A 84 3.75 -24.49 8.10
CA TYR A 84 2.31 -24.24 7.99
C TYR A 84 1.48 -25.09 8.95
N GLU A 85 1.92 -26.33 9.25
CA GLU A 85 1.27 -27.11 10.30
C GLU A 85 1.28 -26.34 11.62
N GLU A 86 2.43 -25.80 12.00
CA GLU A 86 2.55 -25.00 13.21
C GLU A 86 1.69 -23.72 13.14
N ALA A 87 1.68 -23.05 11.99
CA ALA A 87 0.87 -21.85 11.77
C ALA A 87 -0.62 -22.09 12.01
N PHE A 88 -1.17 -23.21 11.54
CA PHE A 88 -2.60 -23.50 11.65
C PHE A 88 -3.02 -24.30 12.90
N THR A 89 -2.08 -24.93 13.61
CA THR A 89 -2.40 -25.74 14.79
C THR A 89 -2.10 -25.07 16.13
N LYS A 90 -1.20 -24.07 16.14
CA LYS A 90 -0.85 -23.33 17.36
C LYS A 90 -1.41 -21.91 17.32
N PRO A 91 -1.68 -21.29 18.48
CA PRO A 91 -2.02 -19.89 18.51
C PRO A 91 -0.87 -19.03 17.97
N PRO A 92 -1.20 -17.85 17.40
CA PRO A 92 -0.18 -16.87 17.00
C PRO A 92 0.82 -16.60 18.13
N LYS A 93 2.09 -16.39 17.76
CA LYS A 93 3.15 -16.06 18.70
C LYS A 93 2.79 -14.79 19.48
N HIS A 94 2.91 -14.91 20.79
CA HIS A 94 2.64 -13.83 21.73
C HIS A 94 3.64 -13.96 22.89
N ASP A 95 4.65 -13.10 22.91
CA ASP A 95 5.68 -13.08 23.95
C ASP A 95 5.77 -11.70 24.63
N THR A 96 4.93 -11.50 25.63
CA THR A 96 4.92 -10.27 26.43
C THR A 96 6.09 -10.12 27.39
N ARG A 97 6.95 -11.15 27.53
CA ARG A 97 8.17 -11.07 28.35
C ARG A 97 9.39 -10.70 27.52
N GLY A 98 9.30 -10.85 26.20
CA GLY A 98 10.33 -10.49 25.24
C GLY A 98 10.47 -8.99 25.00
N ARG A 99 11.18 -8.64 23.93
CA ARG A 99 11.34 -7.24 23.52
C ARG A 99 10.02 -6.71 22.98
N PHE A 100 9.75 -5.43 23.23
CA PHE A 100 8.56 -4.75 22.74
C PHE A 100 8.42 -4.92 21.21
N MET A 101 7.22 -5.29 20.75
CA MET A 101 6.83 -5.47 19.35
C MET A 101 7.73 -6.44 18.55
N GLN A 102 8.30 -7.47 19.19
CA GLN A 102 9.21 -8.43 18.55
C GLN A 102 8.89 -9.88 19.00
N TRP A 103 7.61 -10.22 19.07
CA TRP A 103 7.14 -11.51 19.61
C TRP A 103 7.49 -12.72 18.73
N ASP A 104 7.68 -12.51 17.44
CA ASP A 104 8.08 -13.50 16.44
C ASP A 104 9.59 -13.63 16.26
N GLY A 105 10.34 -12.60 16.64
CA GLY A 105 11.79 -12.48 16.51
C GLY A 105 12.24 -11.43 15.51
N ASP A 106 11.29 -10.77 14.83
CA ASP A 106 11.60 -9.83 13.77
C ASP A 106 12.13 -8.50 14.32
N PRO A 107 12.93 -7.73 13.53
CA PRO A 107 13.45 -6.44 13.98
C PRO A 107 12.30 -5.46 14.26
N LEU A 108 12.41 -4.69 15.34
CA LEU A 108 11.41 -3.67 15.72
C LEU A 108 10.93 -2.79 14.55
N VAL A 109 11.85 -2.39 13.66
CA VAL A 109 11.52 -1.52 12.51
C VAL A 109 10.60 -2.21 11.50
N VAL A 110 10.74 -3.52 11.30
CA VAL A 110 9.85 -4.30 10.43
C VAL A 110 8.46 -4.32 11.04
N ASN A 111 8.34 -4.80 12.28
CA ASN A 111 7.07 -4.95 13.01
C ASN A 111 6.35 -3.63 13.30
N THR A 112 7.07 -2.50 13.29
CA THR A 112 6.46 -1.18 13.48
C THR A 112 6.31 -0.43 12.16
N VAL A 113 7.41 0.02 11.56
CA VAL A 113 7.35 0.85 10.35
C VAL A 113 6.88 0.05 9.14
N GLY A 114 7.41 -1.17 8.96
CA GLY A 114 7.02 -2.05 7.84
C GLY A 114 5.53 -2.37 7.87
N HIS A 115 5.06 -2.96 8.97
CA HIS A 115 3.64 -3.31 9.13
C HIS A 115 2.71 -2.09 9.12
N ALA A 116 3.13 -0.94 9.65
CA ALA A 116 2.33 0.29 9.55
C ALA A 116 2.20 0.77 8.10
N LEU A 117 3.28 0.74 7.31
CA LEU A 117 3.25 1.11 5.90
C LEU A 117 2.44 0.11 5.06
N PHE A 118 2.61 -1.19 5.29
CA PHE A 118 1.85 -2.23 4.63
C PHE A 118 0.35 -2.11 4.92
N GLY A 119 -0.02 -2.07 6.20
CA GLY A 119 -1.42 -1.86 6.61
C GLY A 119 -2.01 -0.57 6.06
N SER A 120 -1.23 0.51 6.03
CA SER A 120 -1.64 1.80 5.48
C SER A 120 -1.96 1.72 3.98
N GLU A 121 -1.13 1.02 3.20
CA GLU A 121 -1.33 0.87 1.76
C GLU A 121 -2.58 0.05 1.44
N ILE A 122 -2.73 -1.11 2.10
CA ILE A 122 -3.87 -2.00 1.93
C ILE A 122 -5.18 -1.32 2.34
N TYR A 123 -5.19 -0.64 3.49
CA TYR A 123 -6.34 0.13 3.94
C TYR A 123 -6.70 1.22 2.92
N LEU A 124 -5.69 1.99 2.46
CA LEU A 124 -5.90 3.09 1.52
C LEU A 124 -6.49 2.61 0.19
N ARG A 125 -6.00 1.51 -0.39
CA ARG A 125 -6.59 0.91 -1.61
C ARG A 125 -8.07 0.60 -1.41
N ALA A 126 -8.41 -0.18 -0.38
CA ALA A 126 -9.80 -0.52 -0.08
C ALA A 126 -10.65 0.76 0.13
N ARG A 127 -10.07 1.77 0.79
CA ARG A 127 -10.75 3.03 1.06
C ARG A 127 -11.06 3.79 -0.22
N GLN A 128 -10.10 3.90 -1.14
CA GLN A 128 -10.28 4.50 -2.46
C GLN A 128 -11.28 3.72 -3.32
N CYS A 129 -11.36 2.40 -3.15
CA CYS A 129 -12.32 1.51 -3.83
C CYS A 129 -13.67 1.34 -3.09
N ARG A 130 -14.04 2.34 -2.26
CA ARG A 130 -15.39 2.55 -1.68
C ARG A 130 -15.79 1.61 -0.52
N PHE A 131 -14.84 0.97 0.18
CA PHE A 131 -15.17 0.03 1.27
C PHE A 131 -15.74 0.67 2.55
N GLY A 132 -15.77 2.01 2.67
CA GLY A 132 -16.04 2.64 3.97
C GLY A 132 -14.85 2.43 4.95
N TRP A 133 -14.84 3.11 6.11
CA TRP A 133 -13.72 2.96 7.05
C TRP A 133 -13.69 1.55 7.67
N ALA A 134 -14.85 1.01 8.02
CA ALA A 134 -14.97 -0.30 8.65
C ALA A 134 -14.65 -1.44 7.67
N GLY A 135 -15.10 -1.33 6.42
CA GLY A 135 -14.76 -2.29 5.38
C GLY A 135 -13.28 -2.25 5.02
N SER A 136 -12.67 -1.05 4.98
CA SER A 136 -11.22 -0.92 4.77
C SER A 136 -10.41 -1.50 5.93
N LEU A 137 -10.85 -1.32 7.18
CA LEU A 137 -10.22 -1.95 8.34
C LEU A 137 -10.34 -3.48 8.26
N ALA A 138 -11.53 -4.00 7.95
CA ALA A 138 -11.74 -5.44 7.79
C ALA A 138 -10.91 -6.03 6.65
N PHE A 139 -10.79 -5.30 5.54
CA PHE A 139 -9.93 -5.69 4.41
C PHE A 139 -8.46 -5.75 4.84
N ALA A 140 -7.95 -4.70 5.51
CA ALA A 140 -6.58 -4.69 6.02
C ALA A 140 -6.30 -5.81 7.02
N ALA A 141 -7.27 -6.12 7.90
CA ALA A 141 -7.15 -7.23 8.86
C ALA A 141 -7.12 -8.59 8.16
N ALA A 142 -8.00 -8.79 7.17
CA ALA A 142 -8.01 -10.02 6.36
C ALA A 142 -6.71 -10.17 5.57
N THR A 143 -6.20 -9.11 4.94
CA THR A 143 -4.93 -9.15 4.22
C THR A 143 -3.75 -9.39 5.16
N SER A 144 -3.74 -8.81 6.36
CA SER A 144 -2.73 -9.13 7.38
C SER A 144 -2.77 -10.60 7.77
N ALA A 145 -3.95 -11.18 7.95
CA ALA A 145 -4.07 -12.62 8.18
C ALA A 145 -3.57 -13.47 7.00
N VAL A 146 -3.86 -13.06 5.75
CA VAL A 146 -3.34 -13.73 4.55
C VAL A 146 -1.82 -13.63 4.46
N TRP A 147 -1.23 -12.50 4.85
CA TRP A 147 0.21 -12.35 4.92
C TRP A 147 0.83 -13.33 5.93
N GLU A 148 0.39 -13.26 7.19
CA GLU A 148 0.93 -14.05 8.30
C GLU A 148 0.77 -15.55 8.07
N TYR A 149 -0.43 -16.00 7.69
CA TYR A 149 -0.74 -17.41 7.53
C TYR A 149 -0.41 -17.96 6.14
N GLY A 150 -0.32 -17.10 5.12
CA GLY A 150 -0.19 -17.50 3.73
C GLY A 150 1.21 -17.29 3.15
N PHE A 151 1.85 -16.17 3.44
CA PHE A 151 3.16 -15.80 2.87
C PHE A 151 4.30 -16.03 3.88
N GLU A 152 4.12 -15.55 5.10
CA GLU A 152 5.15 -15.55 6.13
C GLU A 152 5.26 -16.88 6.89
N ALA A 153 4.13 -17.59 7.03
CA ALA A 153 4.02 -18.94 7.60
C ALA A 153 5.06 -19.94 7.08
N ASN A 154 5.62 -19.69 5.88
CA ASN A 154 6.72 -20.45 5.32
C ASN A 154 8.00 -20.41 6.18
N GLY A 155 8.29 -19.27 6.81
CA GLY A 155 9.50 -19.05 7.60
C GLY A 155 9.24 -18.85 9.09
N ALA A 156 8.13 -18.23 9.47
CA ALA A 156 7.80 -17.93 10.85
C ALA A 156 6.35 -18.28 11.16
N ARG A 157 6.07 -18.67 12.42
CA ARG A 157 4.68 -18.85 12.87
C ARG A 157 4.01 -17.46 12.98
N PRO A 158 2.74 -17.30 12.59
CA PRO A 158 2.00 -16.04 12.66
C PRO A 158 2.17 -15.30 13.98
N SER A 159 2.30 -13.99 13.90
CA SER A 159 2.55 -13.09 15.02
C SER A 159 1.26 -12.43 15.51
N ALA A 160 0.94 -12.58 16.79
CA ALA A 160 -0.30 -12.02 17.37
C ALA A 160 -0.31 -10.49 17.34
N GLN A 161 0.85 -9.86 17.52
CA GLN A 161 0.99 -8.41 17.48
C GLN A 161 0.76 -7.89 16.06
N ASP A 162 1.25 -8.57 15.04
CA ASP A 162 1.20 -8.07 13.67
C ASP A 162 -0.20 -8.23 13.08
N LEU A 163 -0.91 -9.30 13.43
CA LEU A 163 -2.34 -9.48 13.17
C LEU A 163 -3.22 -8.35 13.74
N VAL A 164 -2.78 -7.70 14.82
CA VAL A 164 -3.52 -6.60 15.48
C VAL A 164 -3.01 -5.23 15.03
N PHE A 165 -1.70 -5.04 15.03
CA PHE A 165 -1.05 -3.77 14.80
C PHE A 165 -1.17 -3.34 13.34
N THR A 166 -0.96 -4.25 12.39
CA THR A 166 -1.06 -3.96 10.94
C THR A 166 -2.40 -3.32 10.57
N PRO A 167 -3.57 -3.90 10.87
CA PRO A 167 -4.84 -3.28 10.51
C PRO A 167 -5.12 -1.98 11.27
N LEU A 168 -4.72 -1.86 12.54
CA LEU A 168 -4.94 -0.65 13.33
C LEU A 168 -4.06 0.52 12.86
N ALA A 169 -2.77 0.26 12.60
CA ALA A 169 -1.88 1.23 11.99
C ALA A 169 -2.38 1.61 10.59
N GLY A 170 -2.89 0.63 9.84
CA GLY A 170 -3.54 0.83 8.55
C GLY A 170 -4.74 1.77 8.62
N LEU A 171 -5.63 1.58 9.60
CA LEU A 171 -6.75 2.50 9.85
C LEU A 171 -6.26 3.92 10.11
N VAL A 172 -5.27 4.12 10.98
CA VAL A 172 -4.81 5.46 11.36
C VAL A 172 -4.07 6.14 10.19
N LEU A 173 -3.00 5.53 9.68
CA LEU A 173 -2.19 6.12 8.61
C LEU A 173 -2.92 6.12 7.26
N GLY A 174 -3.61 5.03 6.92
CA GLY A 174 -4.36 4.90 5.69
C GLY A 174 -5.53 5.87 5.60
N GLU A 175 -6.31 6.06 6.68
CA GLU A 175 -7.38 7.07 6.69
C GLU A 175 -6.80 8.49 6.59
N ALA A 176 -5.70 8.78 7.27
CA ALA A 176 -5.01 10.07 7.12
C ALA A 176 -4.58 10.32 5.67
N ARG A 177 -3.93 9.34 5.02
CA ARG A 177 -3.55 9.43 3.60
C ARG A 177 -4.77 9.61 2.70
N PHE A 178 -5.86 8.89 2.97
CA PHE A 178 -7.11 9.01 2.22
C PHE A 178 -7.70 10.42 2.30
N LEU A 179 -7.80 10.97 3.51
CA LEU A 179 -8.35 12.31 3.74
C LEU A 179 -7.47 13.39 3.09
N LEU A 180 -6.15 13.28 3.23
CA LEU A 180 -5.20 14.18 2.58
C LEU A 180 -5.29 14.11 1.05
N HIS A 181 -5.40 12.90 0.50
CA HIS A 181 -5.51 12.69 -0.95
C HIS A 181 -6.83 13.26 -1.50
N ARG A 182 -7.92 13.12 -0.73
CA ARG A 182 -9.22 13.72 -1.05
C ARG A 182 -9.16 15.25 -0.98
N ALA A 183 -8.46 15.81 0.01
CA ALA A 183 -8.26 17.25 0.16
C ALA A 183 -7.39 17.82 -0.98
N ALA A 184 -6.39 17.06 -1.45
CA ALA A 184 -5.52 17.42 -2.56
C ALA A 184 -6.28 17.67 -3.88
N ARG A 185 -7.54 17.24 -4.00
CA ARG A 185 -8.40 17.57 -5.15
C ARG A 185 -8.67 19.06 -5.32
N ARG A 186 -8.53 19.85 -4.25
CA ARG A 186 -8.65 21.32 -4.29
C ARG A 186 -7.40 22.02 -4.83
N LEU A 187 -6.28 21.31 -4.88
CA LEU A 187 -5.03 21.81 -5.46
C LEU A 187 -5.12 21.84 -6.98
N ARG A 188 -4.27 22.65 -7.63
CA ARG A 188 -4.22 22.83 -9.08
C ARG A 188 -2.82 22.54 -9.63
N GLY A 189 -2.75 22.23 -10.93
CA GLY A 189 -1.50 22.04 -11.66
C GLY A 189 -0.56 21.00 -11.04
N ALA A 190 0.74 21.27 -11.12
CA ALA A 190 1.79 20.37 -10.65
C ALA A 190 1.68 20.02 -9.15
N THR A 191 1.27 20.96 -8.30
CA THR A 191 1.14 20.72 -6.86
C THR A 191 0.15 19.60 -6.54
N ARG A 192 -0.97 19.54 -7.27
CA ARG A 192 -1.94 18.44 -7.13
C ARG A 192 -1.31 17.09 -7.47
N VAL A 193 -0.56 17.02 -8.55
CA VAL A 193 0.09 15.80 -9.03
C VAL A 193 1.12 15.32 -8.01
N VAL A 194 2.00 16.22 -7.55
CA VAL A 194 3.04 15.89 -6.56
C VAL A 194 2.43 15.40 -5.25
N VAL A 195 1.45 16.12 -4.69
CA VAL A 195 0.84 15.75 -3.42
C VAL A 195 0.11 14.40 -3.52
N ARG A 196 -0.65 14.17 -4.60
CA ARG A 196 -1.36 12.91 -4.78
C ARG A 196 -0.40 11.75 -5.02
N GLY A 197 0.64 11.94 -5.83
CA GLY A 197 1.67 10.92 -6.05
C GLY A 197 2.47 10.59 -4.79
N ALA A 198 2.72 11.55 -3.91
CA ALA A 198 3.37 11.30 -2.63
C ALA A 198 2.49 10.51 -1.65
N LEU A 199 1.18 10.79 -1.64
CA LEU A 199 0.23 10.13 -0.74
C LEU A 199 -0.19 8.74 -1.24
N ASP A 200 -0.23 8.57 -2.56
CA ASP A 200 -0.80 7.41 -3.23
C ASP A 200 -0.07 7.14 -4.57
N PRO A 201 1.22 6.76 -4.55
CA PRO A 201 1.98 6.54 -5.77
C PRO A 201 1.41 5.38 -6.60
N PHE A 202 1.06 4.26 -5.96
CA PHE A 202 0.53 3.09 -6.66
C PHE A 202 -0.85 3.34 -7.25
N GLY A 203 -1.75 3.99 -6.52
CA GLY A 203 -3.07 4.32 -7.06
C GLY A 203 -3.00 5.32 -8.21
N GLU A 204 -2.02 6.24 -8.25
CA GLU A 204 -1.85 7.08 -9.44
C GLU A 204 -1.41 6.26 -10.67
N ILE A 205 -0.59 5.22 -10.49
CA ILE A 205 -0.22 4.28 -11.56
C ILE A 205 -1.44 3.45 -12.00
N GLU A 206 -2.20 2.89 -11.05
CA GLU A 206 -3.40 2.10 -11.33
C GLU A 206 -4.45 2.92 -12.08
N ARG A 207 -4.67 4.19 -11.67
CA ARG A 207 -5.61 5.09 -12.36
C ARG A 207 -5.13 5.45 -13.76
N ALA A 208 -3.82 5.61 -13.96
CA ALA A 208 -3.25 5.78 -15.29
C ALA A 208 -3.45 4.52 -16.18
N ALA A 209 -3.53 3.34 -15.56
CA ALA A 209 -3.87 2.07 -16.22
C ALA A 209 -5.39 1.85 -16.43
N GLY A 210 -6.24 2.81 -16.03
CA GLY A 210 -7.68 2.78 -16.33
C GLY A 210 -8.57 2.26 -15.20
N THR A 211 -8.06 2.12 -13.98
CA THR A 211 -8.88 1.78 -12.81
C THR A 211 -9.70 3.00 -12.33
N ASP A 212 -10.92 2.73 -11.84
CA ASP A 212 -11.84 3.76 -11.33
C ASP A 212 -11.65 4.08 -9.85
N CYS A 213 -10.78 3.33 -9.18
CA CYS A 213 -10.17 3.62 -7.89
C CYS A 213 -8.64 3.52 -8.05
#